data_AF-A0A838SEX3-F1
#
_entry.id   AF-A0A838SEX3-F1
#
_cell.length_a   1.000
_cell.length_b   1.000
_cell.length_c   1.000
_cell.angle_alpha   90.00
_cell.angle_beta   90.00
_cell.angle_gamma   90.00
#
_symmetry.space_group_name_H-M   'P 1'
#
loop_
_entity.id
_entity.type
_entity.pdbx_description
1 polymer ?
#
loop_
_entity_poly.entity_id
_entity_poly.type
_entity_poly.pdbx_seq_one_letter_code
_entity_poly.pdbx_strand_id
1 'polypeptide(L)' 'QTMPTMSGEALSRALLGIRADIPILLCTGFSHTMTQEKAKQLGIQAFLMKPVNGLSLALALRDILDEGPTPDSTFPA' A
#
# COMPACT_ATOMS: atom_id res chain seq x y z
N GLN A 1 1.15 17.94 -2.73
CA GLN A 1 -0.12 18.51 -2.24
C GLN A 1 -1.15 17.41 -2.24
N THR A 2 -1.64 17.12 -1.04
CA THR A 2 -2.30 15.90 -0.58
C THR A 2 -3.79 16.19 -0.48
N MET A 3 -4.65 15.16 -0.49
CA MET A 3 -6.10 15.28 -0.27
C MET A 3 -6.46 16.48 0.61
N PRO A 4 -7.24 17.47 0.11
CA PRO A 4 -7.67 18.57 0.96
C PRO A 4 -8.41 17.94 2.15
N THR A 5 -7.99 18.29 3.36
CA THR A 5 -8.58 17.86 4.64
C THR A 5 -8.07 16.54 5.26
N MET A 6 -7.44 15.62 4.53
CA MET A 6 -7.03 14.31 5.09
C MET A 6 -5.67 13.80 4.59
N SER A 7 -4.84 13.25 5.48
CA SER A 7 -3.60 12.58 5.10
C SER A 7 -3.86 11.14 4.63
N GLY A 8 -3.04 10.65 3.69
CA GLY A 8 -3.10 9.24 3.28
C GLY A 8 -2.86 8.28 4.46
N GLU A 9 -2.08 8.68 5.45
CA GLU A 9 -1.91 7.98 6.73
C GLU A 9 -3.24 7.80 7.48
N ALA A 10 -4.00 8.89 7.68
CA ALA A 10 -5.26 8.84 8.40
C ALA A 10 -6.26 7.94 7.68
N LEU A 11 -6.25 7.96 6.34
CA LEU A 11 -7.10 7.11 5.51
C LEU A 11 -6.72 5.64 5.66
N SER A 12 -5.42 5.31 5.54
CA SER A 12 -4.94 3.94 5.70
C SER A 12 -5.28 3.38 7.07
N ARG A 13 -5.11 4.18 8.14
CA ARG A 13 -5.47 3.77 9.50
C ARG A 13 -6.97 3.53 9.66
N ALA A 14 -7.81 4.39 9.09
CA ALA A 14 -9.27 4.19 9.13
C ALA A 14 -9.68 2.92 8.35
N LEU A 15 -9.06 2.66 7.20
CA LEU A 15 -9.30 1.45 6.40
C LEU A 15 -8.92 0.18 7.16
N LEU A 16 -7.73 0.14 7.77
CA LEU A 16 -7.30 -1.02 8.56
C LEU A 16 -8.18 -1.26 9.80
N GLY A 17 -8.72 -0.18 10.39
CA GLY A 17 -9.70 -0.30 11.47
C GLY A 17 -11.04 -0.89 11.04
N ILE A 18 -11.41 -0.77 9.76
CA ILE A 18 -12.65 -1.34 9.21
C ILE A 18 -12.39 -2.75 8.66
N ARG A 19 -11.30 -2.93 7.91
CA ARG A 19 -10.87 -4.20 7.31
C ARG A 19 -9.34 -4.28 7.24
N ALA A 20 -8.76 -5.01 8.19
CA ALA A 20 -7.33 -5.31 8.21
C ALA A 20 -6.89 -6.28 7.09
N ASP A 21 -7.84 -6.95 6.44
CA ASP A 21 -7.61 -7.92 5.36
C ASP A 21 -7.26 -7.25 4.02
N ILE A 22 -7.54 -5.94 3.86
CA ILE A 22 -7.29 -5.24 2.61
C ILE A 22 -5.82 -4.79 2.56
N PRO A 23 -5.05 -5.23 1.55
CA PRO A 23 -3.71 -4.72 1.36
C PRO A 23 -3.71 -3.24 0.98
N ILE A 24 -2.86 -2.44 1.64
CA ILE A 24 -2.74 -1.01 1.37
C ILE A 24 -1.36 -0.69 0.78
N LEU A 25 -1.37 -0.08 -0.40
CA LEU A 25 -0.22 0.50 -1.09
C LEU A 25 -0.29 2.02 -1.03
N LEU A 26 0.69 2.67 -0.40
CA LEU A 26 0.73 4.14 -0.30
C LEU A 26 1.71 4.73 -1.31
N CYS A 27 1.20 5.59 -2.21
CA CYS A 27 2.02 6.32 -3.19
C CYS A 27 2.16 7.80 -2.81
N THR A 28 3.32 8.23 -2.29
CA THR A 28 3.56 9.62 -1.87
C THR A 28 4.63 10.30 -2.72
N GLY A 29 4.37 11.51 -3.21
CA GLY A 29 5.31 12.21 -4.10
C GLY A 29 6.16 13.27 -3.45
N PHE A 30 5.72 13.80 -2.32
CA PHE A 30 6.39 14.85 -1.58
C PHE A 30 5.61 15.04 -0.27
N SER A 31 6.10 14.45 0.81
CA SER A 31 5.54 14.67 2.14
C SER A 31 6.63 14.42 3.18
N HIS A 32 7.17 15.50 3.73
CA HIS A 32 8.17 15.49 4.81
C HIS A 32 7.66 14.79 6.09
N THR A 33 6.36 14.49 6.15
CA THR A 33 5.66 13.94 7.31
C THR A 33 5.54 12.41 7.29
N MET A 34 5.72 11.76 6.13
CA MET A 34 5.46 10.33 5.94
C MET A 34 6.70 9.55 5.51
N THR A 35 7.26 8.81 6.47
CA THR A 35 8.46 7.96 6.30
C THR A 35 8.05 6.50 6.12
N GLN A 36 8.88 5.72 5.44
CA GLN A 36 8.69 4.27 5.26
C GLN A 36 8.50 3.54 6.61
N GLU A 37 9.19 3.97 7.66
CA GLU A 37 9.05 3.42 9.02
C GLU A 37 7.66 3.63 9.61
N LYS A 38 7.10 4.84 9.49
CA LYS A 38 5.72 5.12 9.90
C LYS A 38 4.73 4.30 9.08
N ALA A 39 4.94 4.19 7.77
CA ALA A 39 4.08 3.39 6.91
C ALA A 39 4.04 1.91 7.36
N LYS A 40 5.20 1.33 7.69
CA LYS A 40 5.26 -0.03 8.25
C LYS A 40 4.56 -0.17 9.59
N GLN A 41 4.75 0.79 10.51
CA GLN A 41 4.07 0.79 11.82
C GLN A 41 2.55 0.90 11.70
N LEU A 42 2.06 1.53 10.63
CA LEU A 42 0.64 1.68 10.35
C LEU A 42 0.03 0.42 9.72
N GLY A 43 0.81 -0.62 9.39
CA GLY A 43 0.30 -1.81 8.69
C GLY A 43 0.13 -1.62 7.17
N ILE A 44 0.82 -0.63 6.60
CA ILE A 44 0.84 -0.43 5.14
C ILE A 44 1.85 -1.43 4.55
N GLN A 45 1.37 -2.30 3.66
CA GLN A 45 2.19 -3.39 3.10
C GLN A 45 3.27 -2.86 2.15
N ALA A 46 2.99 -1.80 1.39
CA ALA A 46 3.98 -1.20 0.51
C ALA A 46 3.89 0.32 0.41
N PHE A 47 5.05 0.93 0.16
CA PHE A 47 5.23 2.37 0.10
C PHE A 47 6.02 2.74 -1.16
N LEU A 48 5.45 3.57 -2.02
CA LEU A 48 6.05 4.05 -3.26
C LEU A 48 6.24 5.56 -3.23
N MET A 49 7.43 6.01 -3.63
CA MET A 49 7.68 7.43 -3.87
C MET A 49 7.29 7.81 -5.30
N LYS A 50 6.56 8.93 -5.47
CA LYS A 50 6.38 9.51 -6.81
C LYS A 50 7.68 10.20 -7.26
N PRO A 51 8.00 10.19 -8.57
CA PRO A 51 7.24 9.57 -9.66
C PRO A 51 7.28 8.04 -9.58
N VAL A 52 6.10 7.42 -9.69
CA VAL A 52 5.99 5.96 -9.63
C VAL A 52 6.23 5.41 -11.02
N ASN A 53 7.28 4.60 -11.20
CA ASN A 53 7.49 3.87 -12.43
C ASN A 53 6.53 2.69 -12.54
N GLY A 54 6.03 2.40 -13.75
CA GLY A 54 5.12 1.28 -13.98
C GLY A 54 5.68 -0.07 -13.52
N LEU A 55 6.99 -0.28 -13.67
CA LEU A 55 7.69 -1.47 -13.15
C LEU A 55 7.63 -1.54 -11.62
N SER A 56 7.91 -0.44 -10.92
CA SER A 56 7.88 -0.38 -9.46
C SER A 56 6.47 -0.58 -8.91
N LEU A 57 5.45 -0.04 -9.60
CA LEU A 57 4.06 -0.28 -9.28
C LEU A 57 3.69 -1.76 -9.48
N ALA A 58 4.07 -2.36 -10.61
CA ALA A 58 3.79 -3.75 -10.91
C ALA A 58 4.46 -4.71 -9.91
N LEU A 59 5.71 -4.43 -9.53
CA LEU A 59 6.43 -5.20 -8.51
C LEU A 59 5.76 -5.09 -7.14
N ALA A 60 5.41 -3.87 -6.71
CA ALA A 60 4.74 -3.67 -5.43
C ALA A 60 3.35 -4.33 -5.40
N LEU A 61 2.58 -4.22 -6.48
CA LEU A 61 1.29 -4.90 -6.60
C LEU A 61 1.45 -6.42 -6.59
N ARG A 62 2.48 -6.95 -7.28
CA ARG A 62 2.75 -8.38 -7.29
C ARG A 62 3.09 -8.85 -5.88
N ASP A 63 4.03 -8.20 -5.20
CA ASP A 63 4.46 -8.52 -3.84
C ASP A 63 3.27 -8.59 -2.86
N ILE A 64 2.43 -7.54 -2.90
CA ILE A 64 1.22 -7.43 -2.08
C ILE A 64 0.18 -8.53 -2.38
N LEU A 65 0.00 -8.89 -3.65
CA LEU A 65 -0.98 -9.90 -4.07
C LEU A 65 -0.45 -11.33 -3.91
N ASP A 66 0.86 -11.53 -3.97
CA ASP A 66 1.54 -12.82 -3.77
C ASP A 66 1.61 -13.17 -2.28
N GLU A 67 1.73 -12.18 -1.39
CA GLU A 67 1.52 -12.35 0.07
C GLU A 67 0.05 -12.51 0.47
N GLY A 68 -0.90 -12.32 -0.46
CA GLY A 68 -2.31 -12.67 -0.27
C GLY A 68 -2.49 -14.20 -0.07
N PRO A 69 -3.60 -14.66 0.51
CA PRO A 69 -3.80 -16.08 0.81
C PRO A 69 -3.59 -16.89 -0.47
N THR A 70 -2.54 -17.71 -0.43
CA THR A 70 -2.08 -18.66 -1.45
C THR A 70 -3.11 -18.90 -2.56
N PRO A 71 -2.82 -18.60 -3.84
CA PRO A 71 -3.66 -19.07 -4.91
C PRO A 71 -3.71 -20.58 -4.81
N ASP A 72 -4.89 -21.07 -4.46
CA ASP A 72 -5.29 -22.45 -4.57
C ASP A 72 -4.82 -22.96 -5.95
N SER A 73 -3.94 -23.97 -5.93
CA SER A 73 -3.29 -24.58 -7.09
C SER A 73 -4.26 -25.36 -7.99
N THR A 74 -5.38 -24.75 -8.40
CA THR A 74 -6.46 -25.40 -9.17
C THR A 74 -6.80 -24.68 -10.47
N PHE A 75 -5.84 -24.02 -11.13
CA PHE A 75 -6.00 -23.72 -12.55
C PHE A 75 -5.37 -24.84 -13.38
N PRO A 76 -6.14 -25.83 -13.87
CA PRO A 76 -5.66 -26.77 -14.87
C PRO A 76 -5.45 -26.01 -16.19
N ALA A 77 -4.32 -26.29 -16.82
CA ALA A 77 -4.00 -25.89 -18.19
C ALA A 77 -4.85 -26.65 -19.22
#